data_AF-A0A3B9K2P6-F1
#
_entry.id   AF-A0A3B9K2P6-F1
#
_cell.length_a   1.000
_cell.length_b   1.000
_cell.length_c   1.000
_cell.angle_alpha   90.00
_cell.angle_beta   90.00
_cell.angle_gamma   90.00
#
_symmetry.space_group_name_H-M   'P 1'
#
loop_
_entity.id
_entity.type
_entity.pdbx_description
1 polymer ?
#
loop_
_entity_poly.entity_id
_entity_poly.type
_entity_poly.pdbx_seq_one_letter_code
_entity_poly.pdbx_strand_id
1 'polypeptide(L)'
;NHQEHMRVTEICIEVVKKRVPVMAGCGSNSTDEAISLVSHAQKAGAEAALVVTPYYNKPTQEGLFQHFRHVAESTSLPIYIYNIPSRSVVDMDMKTLERLAKIENISGIKDASCDLERPGQVVDLIGKNFCQLSGEDETVLPFLEKGGVGCISVTANVAPKLCSELHEVWAKQDTKTLEEIDAGLQSLHKAMFCETSPGPVKFALSLLGHCSPDMRLPLVEIAEESKQIVKDAMIKAGLISK
;
A
#
# COMPACT_ATOMS: atom_id res chain seq x y z
N ASN A 1 6.16 12.41 -14.30
CA ASN A 1 7.56 12.11 -14.72
C ASN A 1 8.44 11.98 -13.46
N HIS A 2 9.74 11.70 -13.56
CA HIS A 2 10.60 11.53 -12.37
C HIS A 2 10.74 12.79 -11.53
N GLN A 3 10.81 13.97 -12.14
CA GLN A 3 10.92 15.24 -11.40
C GLN A 3 9.68 15.48 -10.52
N GLU A 4 8.49 15.24 -11.05
CA GLU A 4 7.24 15.36 -10.28
C GLU A 4 7.15 14.30 -9.19
N HIS A 5 7.56 13.07 -9.47
CA HIS A 5 7.61 11.99 -8.49
C HIS A 5 8.48 12.36 -7.29
N MET A 6 9.71 12.81 -7.57
CA MET A 6 10.64 13.32 -6.57
C MET A 6 10.07 14.50 -5.79
N ARG A 7 9.45 15.46 -6.50
CA ARG A 7 8.89 16.66 -5.87
C ARG A 7 7.71 16.35 -4.94
N VAL A 8 6.86 15.39 -5.27
CA VAL A 8 5.75 14.98 -4.39
C VAL A 8 6.29 14.41 -3.07
N THR A 9 7.32 13.57 -3.11
CA THR A 9 7.98 13.05 -1.91
C THR A 9 8.53 14.19 -1.04
N GLU A 10 9.24 15.15 -1.63
CA GLU A 10 9.76 16.32 -0.92
C GLU A 10 8.65 17.12 -0.24
N ILE A 11 7.57 17.43 -0.96
CA ILE A 11 6.43 18.16 -0.41
C ILE A 11 5.81 17.42 0.77
N CYS A 12 5.62 16.09 0.68
CA CYS A 12 5.10 15.29 1.78
C CYS A 12 5.99 15.41 3.03
N ILE A 13 7.31 15.31 2.87
CA ILE A 13 8.28 15.44 3.97
C ILE A 13 8.26 16.85 4.56
N GLU A 14 8.30 17.88 3.72
CA GLU A 14 8.24 19.30 4.09
C GLU A 14 6.98 19.63 4.91
N VAL A 15 5.82 19.11 4.48
CA VAL A 15 4.52 19.37 5.13
C VAL A 15 4.38 18.58 6.43
N VAL A 16 4.79 17.31 6.46
CA VAL A 16 4.63 16.44 7.63
C VAL A 16 5.46 16.91 8.81
N LYS A 17 6.67 17.47 8.58
CA LYS A 17 7.55 17.97 9.65
C LYS A 17 7.76 16.95 10.77
N LYS A 18 8.00 15.69 10.40
CA LYS A 18 8.23 14.55 11.31
C LYS A 18 7.08 14.21 12.28
N ARG A 19 5.87 14.72 12.07
CA ARG A 19 4.70 14.37 12.90
C ARG A 19 4.25 12.92 12.71
N VAL A 20 4.46 12.38 11.52
CA VAL A 20 4.23 10.97 11.15
C VAL A 20 5.37 10.53 10.22
N PRO A 21 5.69 9.23 10.13
CA PRO A 21 6.69 8.75 9.18
C PRO A 21 6.20 8.91 7.74
N VAL A 22 7.13 9.20 6.81
CA VAL A 22 6.85 9.24 5.37
C VAL A 22 7.55 8.08 4.70
N MET A 23 6.78 7.19 4.08
CA MET A 23 7.27 6.11 3.23
C MET A 23 7.18 6.54 1.77
N ALA A 24 8.30 6.58 1.06
CA ALA A 24 8.34 6.98 -0.35
C ALA A 24 8.15 5.76 -1.28
N GLY A 25 7.34 5.90 -2.32
CA GLY A 25 7.33 4.91 -3.42
C GLY A 25 8.62 5.03 -4.23
N CYS A 26 9.37 3.93 -4.38
CA CYS A 26 10.69 3.94 -5.04
C CYS A 26 10.87 2.76 -6.01
N GLY A 27 9.79 2.09 -6.40
CA GLY A 27 9.87 0.95 -7.32
C GLY A 27 9.92 1.35 -8.79
N SER A 28 10.56 0.51 -9.60
CA SER A 28 10.55 0.52 -11.05
C SER A 28 10.77 -0.91 -11.55
N ASN A 29 10.43 -1.18 -12.80
CA ASN A 29 10.83 -2.43 -13.46
C ASN A 29 12.30 -2.42 -13.93
N SER A 30 13.00 -1.29 -13.75
CA SER A 30 14.45 -1.12 -13.95
C SER A 30 15.16 -0.95 -12.60
N THR A 31 16.19 -1.76 -12.34
CA THR A 31 16.96 -1.72 -11.09
C THR A 31 17.68 -0.38 -10.90
N ASP A 32 18.32 0.14 -11.95
CA ASP A 32 19.04 1.42 -11.86
C ASP A 32 18.11 2.59 -11.57
N GLU A 33 16.88 2.55 -12.11
CA GLU A 33 15.87 3.56 -11.84
C GLU A 33 15.37 3.46 -10.40
N ALA A 34 15.08 2.25 -9.90
CA ALA A 34 14.69 2.05 -8.50
C ALA A 34 15.78 2.54 -7.53
N ILE A 35 17.06 2.29 -7.83
CA ILE A 35 18.21 2.81 -7.07
C ILE A 35 18.23 4.35 -7.07
N SER A 36 17.99 4.98 -8.23
CA SER A 36 17.93 6.44 -8.35
C SER A 36 16.80 7.03 -7.48
N LEU A 37 15.62 6.41 -7.52
CA LEU A 37 14.45 6.84 -6.74
C LEU A 37 14.68 6.66 -5.23
N VAL A 38 15.23 5.52 -4.80
CA VAL A 38 15.49 5.28 -3.37
C VAL A 38 16.60 6.19 -2.83
N SER A 39 17.62 6.47 -3.65
CA SER A 39 18.69 7.41 -3.32
C SER A 39 18.16 8.84 -3.16
N HIS A 40 17.23 9.26 -4.02
CA HIS A 40 16.54 10.55 -3.88
C HIS A 40 15.70 10.58 -2.60
N ALA A 41 14.87 9.56 -2.35
CA ALA A 41 14.03 9.49 -1.16
C ALA A 41 14.84 9.59 0.14
N GLN A 42 15.99 8.91 0.22
CA GLN A 42 16.90 9.03 1.36
C GLN A 42 17.42 10.46 1.53
N LYS A 43 17.89 11.10 0.44
CA LYS A 43 18.38 12.48 0.48
C LYS A 43 17.30 13.48 0.87
N ALA A 44 16.06 13.25 0.44
CA ALA A 44 14.91 14.08 0.78
C ALA A 44 14.49 13.92 2.26
N GLY A 45 14.89 12.84 2.93
CA GLY A 45 14.53 12.53 4.31
C GLY A 45 13.22 11.76 4.44
N ALA A 46 12.99 10.76 3.59
CA ALA A 46 11.98 9.75 3.81
C ALA A 46 12.46 8.75 4.87
N GLU A 47 11.53 8.16 5.63
CA GLU A 47 11.89 7.24 6.73
C GLU A 47 11.86 5.76 6.29
N ALA A 48 11.27 5.49 5.13
CA ALA A 48 11.23 4.16 4.51
C ALA A 48 10.98 4.28 3.01
N ALA A 49 11.28 3.21 2.27
CA ALA A 49 10.99 3.08 0.86
C ALA A 49 10.06 1.88 0.59
N LEU A 50 9.04 2.09 -0.23
CA LEU A 50 8.16 1.05 -0.76
C LEU A 50 8.59 0.73 -2.19
N VAL A 51 9.06 -0.49 -2.44
CA VAL A 51 9.63 -0.90 -3.73
C VAL A 51 8.78 -2.00 -4.33
N VAL A 52 8.03 -1.69 -5.39
CA VAL A 52 7.20 -2.68 -6.10
C VAL A 52 8.04 -3.70 -6.85
N THR A 53 7.55 -4.94 -6.93
CA THR A 53 8.11 -5.94 -7.84
C THR A 53 8.15 -5.40 -9.28
N PRO A 54 9.23 -5.66 -10.05
CA PRO A 54 9.31 -5.27 -11.45
C PRO A 54 8.10 -5.74 -12.25
N TYR A 55 7.38 -4.79 -12.82
CA TYR A 55 6.17 -5.02 -13.61
C TYR A 55 6.49 -5.16 -15.10
N TYR A 56 5.62 -5.85 -15.83
CA TYR A 56 5.66 -6.08 -17.29
C TYR A 56 6.78 -7.01 -17.78
N ASN A 57 8.04 -6.77 -17.40
CA ASN A 57 9.19 -7.52 -17.90
C ASN A 57 9.39 -8.91 -17.26
N LYS A 58 8.62 -9.24 -16.22
CA LYS A 58 8.50 -10.58 -15.62
C LYS A 58 9.86 -11.25 -15.32
N PRO A 59 10.69 -10.66 -14.45
CA PRO A 59 11.95 -11.28 -14.07
C PRO A 59 11.71 -12.65 -13.43
N THR A 60 12.72 -13.52 -13.49
CA THR A 60 12.73 -14.76 -12.71
C THR A 60 12.79 -14.45 -11.21
N GLN A 61 12.53 -15.44 -10.36
CA GLN A 61 12.68 -15.31 -8.91
C GLN A 61 14.10 -14.89 -8.50
N GLU A 62 15.13 -15.39 -9.20
CA GLU A 62 16.50 -14.91 -9.00
C GLU A 62 16.68 -13.46 -9.46
N GLY A 63 16.02 -13.06 -10.56
CA GLY A 63 15.98 -11.66 -10.98
C GLY A 63 15.33 -10.74 -9.95
N LEU A 64 14.24 -11.16 -9.30
CA LEU A 64 13.63 -10.45 -8.18
C LEU A 64 14.61 -10.33 -7.01
N PHE A 65 15.25 -11.43 -6.60
CA PHE A 65 16.23 -11.41 -5.53
C PHE A 65 17.36 -10.41 -5.81
N GLN A 66 17.96 -10.47 -7.00
CA GLN A 66 19.05 -9.56 -7.37
C GLN A 66 18.57 -8.11 -7.45
N HIS A 67 17.38 -7.84 -7.99
CA HIS A 67 16.82 -6.50 -8.03
C HIS A 67 16.72 -5.88 -6.63
N PHE A 68 16.03 -6.55 -5.72
CA PHE A 68 15.86 -6.04 -4.35
C PHE A 68 17.18 -5.97 -3.58
N ARG A 69 18.10 -6.94 -3.76
CA ARG A 69 19.43 -6.90 -3.14
C ARG A 69 20.22 -5.65 -3.56
N HIS A 70 20.30 -5.34 -4.85
CA HIS A 70 21.05 -4.16 -5.31
C HIS A 70 20.38 -2.85 -4.89
N VAL A 71 19.03 -2.79 -4.85
CA VAL A 71 18.32 -1.62 -4.32
C VAL A 71 18.63 -1.45 -2.83
N ALA A 72 18.58 -2.52 -2.04
CA ALA A 72 18.90 -2.54 -0.62
C ALA A 72 20.35 -2.11 -0.33
N GLU A 73 21.33 -2.57 -1.11
CA GLU A 73 22.74 -2.19 -0.97
C GLU A 73 23.01 -0.69 -1.28
N SER A 74 22.09 -0.01 -1.97
CA SER A 74 22.25 1.40 -2.37
C SER A 74 21.77 2.43 -1.35
N THR A 75 21.13 1.98 -0.26
CA THR A 75 20.44 2.85 0.70
C THR A 75 20.54 2.32 2.13
N SER A 76 20.49 3.21 3.11
CA SER A 76 20.31 2.86 4.52
C SER A 76 18.85 2.89 4.95
N LEU A 77 17.93 3.27 4.06
CA LEU A 77 16.50 3.26 4.38
C LEU A 77 15.97 1.84 4.59
N PRO A 78 15.05 1.64 5.55
CA PRO A 78 14.17 0.48 5.58
C PRO A 78 13.40 0.34 4.25
N ILE A 79 13.50 -0.82 3.63
CA ILE A 79 12.78 -1.18 2.41
C ILE A 79 11.63 -2.11 2.76
N TYR A 80 10.47 -1.79 2.21
CA TYR A 80 9.29 -2.61 2.19
C TYR A 80 9.07 -3.09 0.75
N ILE A 81 9.11 -4.41 0.57
CA ILE A 81 8.80 -5.04 -0.71
C ILE A 81 7.32 -4.84 -0.98
N TYR A 82 6.92 -4.40 -2.16
CA TYR A 82 5.52 -4.35 -2.56
C TYR A 82 5.23 -5.43 -3.61
N ASN A 83 4.55 -6.49 -3.18
CA ASN A 83 4.16 -7.59 -4.05
C ASN A 83 2.68 -7.42 -4.46
N ILE A 84 2.43 -7.28 -5.77
CA ILE A 84 1.09 -7.12 -6.34
C ILE A 84 0.97 -7.83 -7.70
N PRO A 85 0.77 -9.15 -7.72
CA PRO A 85 0.81 -9.94 -8.96
C PRO A 85 -0.22 -9.51 -10.00
N SER A 86 -1.41 -9.07 -9.55
CA SER A 86 -2.50 -8.59 -10.42
C SER A 86 -2.11 -7.39 -11.29
N ARG A 87 -1.11 -6.59 -10.87
CA ARG A 87 -0.59 -5.44 -11.64
C ARG A 87 0.80 -5.68 -12.21
N SER A 88 1.65 -6.38 -11.48
CA SER A 88 3.05 -6.59 -11.87
C SER A 88 3.25 -7.79 -12.79
N VAL A 89 2.24 -8.66 -12.91
CA VAL A 89 2.29 -9.95 -13.66
C VAL A 89 3.40 -10.89 -13.22
N VAL A 90 3.89 -10.71 -11.98
CA VAL A 90 4.87 -11.57 -11.30
C VAL A 90 4.50 -11.66 -9.82
N ASP A 91 4.56 -12.86 -9.26
CA ASP A 91 4.39 -13.10 -7.83
C ASP A 91 5.72 -13.50 -7.21
N MET A 92 6.11 -12.85 -6.11
CA MET A 92 7.30 -13.23 -5.35
C MET A 92 7.02 -14.50 -4.55
N ASP A 93 7.82 -15.53 -4.78
CA ASP A 93 7.67 -16.77 -4.02
C ASP A 93 8.26 -16.67 -2.60
N MET A 94 7.82 -17.56 -1.72
CA MET A 94 8.25 -17.59 -0.32
C MET A 94 9.75 -17.84 -0.16
N LYS A 95 10.38 -18.59 -1.06
CA LYS A 95 11.83 -18.86 -1.01
C LYS A 95 12.63 -17.59 -1.29
N THR A 96 12.16 -16.76 -2.21
CA THR A 96 12.77 -15.49 -2.57
C THR A 96 12.58 -14.48 -1.45
N LEU A 97 11.35 -14.40 -0.89
CA LEU A 97 11.08 -13.53 0.25
C LEU A 97 11.92 -13.90 1.47
N GLU A 98 12.07 -15.19 1.79
CA GLU A 98 12.90 -15.67 2.90
C GLU A 98 14.39 -15.30 2.71
N ARG A 99 14.91 -15.37 1.48
CA ARG A 99 16.27 -14.92 1.17
C ARG A 99 16.42 -13.40 1.32
N LEU A 100 15.43 -12.63 0.88
CA LEU A 100 15.45 -11.17 0.97
C LEU A 100 15.32 -10.67 2.40
N ALA A 101 14.51 -11.32 3.24
CA ALA A 101 14.34 -10.95 4.64
C ALA A 101 15.61 -11.13 5.51
N LYS A 102 16.64 -11.79 4.98
CA LYS A 102 17.97 -11.90 5.60
C LYS A 102 18.85 -10.66 5.36
N ILE A 103 18.43 -9.74 4.49
CA ILE A 103 19.11 -8.47 4.22
C ILE A 103 18.66 -7.44 5.26
N GLU A 104 19.60 -6.82 5.97
CA GLU A 104 19.35 -6.01 7.18
C GLU A 104 18.29 -4.93 7.01
N ASN A 105 18.31 -4.20 5.90
CA ASN A 105 17.39 -3.11 5.63
C ASN A 105 16.16 -3.52 4.81
N ILE A 106 15.93 -4.81 4.54
CA ILE A 106 14.63 -5.29 4.05
C ILE A 106 13.75 -5.58 5.27
N SER A 107 12.92 -4.60 5.63
CA SER A 107 12.19 -4.58 6.90
C SER A 107 10.78 -5.16 6.83
N GLY A 108 10.24 -5.38 5.62
CA GLY A 108 8.90 -5.92 5.49
C GLY A 108 8.40 -6.10 4.06
N ILE A 109 7.12 -6.46 3.98
CA ILE A 109 6.35 -6.63 2.75
C ILE A 109 4.99 -5.94 2.88
N LYS A 110 4.59 -5.20 1.84
CA LYS A 110 3.21 -4.89 1.50
C LYS A 110 2.72 -5.97 0.56
N ASP A 111 1.78 -6.81 1.01
CA ASP A 111 1.26 -7.90 0.21
C ASP A 111 -0.16 -7.60 -0.31
N ALA A 112 -0.28 -7.47 -1.63
CA ALA A 112 -1.54 -7.30 -2.36
C ALA A 112 -1.79 -8.48 -3.33
N SER A 113 -1.44 -9.70 -2.90
CA SER A 113 -1.71 -10.93 -3.66
C SER A 113 -3.10 -11.51 -3.42
N CYS A 114 -3.79 -11.05 -2.36
CA CYS A 114 -5.01 -11.65 -1.82
C CYS A 114 -4.82 -13.09 -1.27
N ASP A 115 -3.58 -13.55 -1.09
CA ASP A 115 -3.28 -14.83 -0.45
C ASP A 115 -3.30 -14.69 1.08
N LEU A 116 -4.40 -15.13 1.69
CA LEU A 116 -4.60 -15.06 3.15
C LEU A 116 -3.83 -16.13 3.94
N GLU A 117 -3.20 -17.09 3.28
CA GLU A 117 -2.33 -18.06 3.97
C GLU A 117 -0.88 -17.55 4.06
N ARG A 118 -0.48 -16.65 3.16
CA ARG A 118 0.87 -16.10 3.13
C ARG A 118 1.33 -15.44 4.43
N PRO A 119 0.51 -14.65 5.15
CA PRO A 119 0.97 -14.03 6.39
C PRO A 119 1.42 -15.04 7.44
N GLY A 120 0.71 -16.18 7.54
CA GLY A 120 1.09 -17.29 8.41
C GLY A 120 2.39 -17.95 7.96
N GLN A 121 2.54 -18.19 6.65
CA GLN A 121 3.78 -18.76 6.10
C GLN A 121 5.01 -17.88 6.35
N VAL A 122 4.86 -16.56 6.27
CA VAL A 122 5.93 -15.60 6.62
C VAL A 122 6.27 -15.69 8.10
N VAL A 123 5.28 -15.76 8.99
CA VAL A 123 5.51 -15.94 10.43
C VAL A 123 6.30 -17.21 10.70
N ASP A 124 5.95 -18.31 10.03
CA ASP A 124 6.59 -19.61 10.21
C ASP A 124 8.03 -19.66 9.65
N LEU A 125 8.26 -19.08 8.47
CA LEU A 125 9.53 -19.18 7.75
C LEU A 125 10.54 -18.08 8.09
N ILE A 126 10.05 -16.86 8.31
CA ILE A 126 10.88 -15.64 8.47
C ILE A 126 10.81 -15.15 9.92
N GLY A 127 9.65 -15.26 10.54
CA GLY A 127 9.43 -14.90 11.94
C GLY A 127 8.52 -13.69 12.11
N LYS A 128 7.84 -13.65 13.25
CA LYS A 128 6.85 -12.62 13.64
C LYS A 128 7.33 -11.16 13.63
N ASN A 129 8.64 -10.93 13.58
CA ASN A 129 9.22 -9.58 13.61
C ASN A 129 9.35 -8.96 12.20
N PHE A 130 9.21 -9.76 11.14
CA PHE A 130 9.18 -9.24 9.78
C PHE A 130 7.86 -8.51 9.54
N CYS A 131 7.92 -7.24 9.13
CA CYS A 131 6.71 -6.42 9.05
C CYS A 131 5.86 -6.80 7.82
N GLN A 132 4.63 -7.21 8.06
CA GLN A 132 3.69 -7.62 7.02
C GLN A 132 2.50 -6.67 6.99
N LEU A 133 2.36 -5.93 5.91
CA LEU A 133 1.28 -4.97 5.71
C LEU A 133 0.35 -5.49 4.62
N SER A 134 -0.95 -5.53 4.90
CA SER A 134 -1.94 -5.79 3.87
C SER A 134 -1.88 -4.68 2.82
N GLY A 135 -1.92 -5.06 1.55
CA GLY A 135 -2.15 -4.16 0.43
C GLY A 135 -3.61 -4.12 -0.03
N GLU A 136 -4.49 -4.87 0.63
CA GLU A 136 -5.92 -5.00 0.31
C GLU A 136 -6.77 -4.60 1.53
N ASP A 137 -7.61 -3.59 1.34
CA ASP A 137 -8.45 -3.05 2.42
C ASP A 137 -9.54 -4.06 2.83
N GLU A 138 -10.21 -4.69 1.87
CA GLU A 138 -11.35 -5.60 2.10
C GLU A 138 -10.98 -6.78 3.00
N THR A 139 -9.73 -7.24 2.91
CA THR A 139 -9.24 -8.43 3.60
C THR A 139 -8.27 -8.11 4.74
N VAL A 140 -8.26 -6.86 5.23
CA VAL A 140 -7.34 -6.44 6.31
C VAL A 140 -7.51 -7.26 7.58
N LEU A 141 -8.74 -7.56 8.01
CA LEU A 141 -8.98 -8.35 9.23
C LEU A 141 -8.42 -9.77 9.17
N PRO A 142 -8.79 -10.62 8.18
CA PRO A 142 -8.21 -11.97 8.10
C PRO A 142 -6.70 -11.93 7.88
N PHE A 143 -6.16 -10.89 7.24
CA PHE A 143 -4.71 -10.70 7.12
C PHE A 143 -4.04 -10.45 8.48
N LEU A 144 -4.64 -9.61 9.34
CA LEU A 144 -4.18 -9.36 10.71
C LEU A 144 -4.27 -10.64 11.58
N GLU A 145 -5.36 -11.39 11.48
CA GLU A 145 -5.56 -12.68 12.19
C GLU A 145 -4.44 -13.70 11.90
N LYS A 146 -3.89 -13.66 10.68
CA LYS A 146 -2.83 -14.56 10.22
C LYS A 146 -1.41 -14.06 10.50
N GLY A 147 -1.26 -12.96 11.24
CA GLY A 147 0.04 -12.43 11.64
C GLY A 147 0.50 -11.18 10.87
N GLY A 148 -0.39 -10.59 10.07
CA GLY A 148 -0.21 -9.23 9.57
C GLY A 148 -0.17 -8.20 10.71
N VAL A 149 0.45 -7.05 10.45
CA VAL A 149 0.63 -5.99 11.48
C VAL A 149 0.06 -4.63 11.08
N GLY A 150 -0.56 -4.52 9.91
CA GLY A 150 -1.21 -3.29 9.46
C GLY A 150 -1.64 -3.34 8.00
N CYS A 151 -1.95 -2.18 7.45
CA CYS A 151 -2.38 -2.03 6.06
C CYS A 151 -1.83 -0.74 5.43
N ILE A 152 -1.38 -0.82 4.18
CA ILE A 152 -1.15 0.37 3.33
C ILE A 152 -2.41 0.56 2.48
N SER A 153 -3.34 1.32 3.06
CA SER A 153 -4.76 1.41 2.69
C SER A 153 -5.06 2.43 1.58
N VAL A 154 -6.00 2.09 0.69
CA VAL A 154 -6.62 3.06 -0.23
C VAL A 154 -7.74 3.81 0.49
N THR A 155 -8.58 3.08 1.23
CA THR A 155 -9.75 3.60 1.94
C THR A 155 -9.39 4.68 2.97
N ALA A 156 -8.21 4.59 3.59
CA ALA A 156 -7.72 5.58 4.54
C ALA A 156 -7.54 6.99 3.94
N ASN A 157 -7.55 7.16 2.61
CA ASN A 157 -7.58 8.50 2.00
C ASN A 157 -8.87 9.26 2.32
N VAL A 158 -10.00 8.55 2.41
CA VAL A 158 -11.34 9.16 2.58
C VAL A 158 -11.91 8.92 3.97
N ALA A 159 -11.50 7.85 4.64
CA ALA A 159 -11.94 7.48 5.99
C ALA A 159 -10.77 7.18 6.95
N PRO A 160 -9.77 8.08 7.09
CA PRO A 160 -8.56 7.80 7.89
C PRO A 160 -8.88 7.48 9.35
N LYS A 161 -9.86 8.15 9.94
CA LYS A 161 -10.29 7.92 11.33
C LYS A 161 -10.82 6.50 11.53
N LEU A 162 -11.74 6.05 10.68
CA LEU A 162 -12.34 4.71 10.79
C LEU A 162 -11.28 3.62 10.56
N CYS A 163 -10.38 3.79 9.58
CA CYS A 163 -9.28 2.86 9.35
C CYS A 163 -8.31 2.79 10.54
N SER A 164 -8.02 3.93 11.19
CA SER A 164 -7.20 3.96 12.41
C SER A 164 -7.90 3.28 13.58
N GLU A 165 -9.17 3.58 13.80
CA GLU A 165 -9.99 2.99 14.87
C GLU A 165 -10.10 1.47 14.72
N LEU A 166 -10.24 0.94 13.50
CA LEU A 166 -10.20 -0.51 13.25
C LEU A 166 -8.91 -1.15 13.79
N HIS A 167 -7.75 -0.56 13.54
CA HIS A 167 -6.48 -1.09 14.03
C HIS A 167 -6.31 -0.93 15.55
N GLU A 168 -6.80 0.18 16.13
CA GLU A 168 -6.78 0.36 17.59
C GLU A 168 -7.67 -0.64 18.33
N VAL A 169 -8.85 -0.92 17.80
CA VAL A 169 -9.81 -1.87 18.36
C VAL A 169 -9.31 -3.31 18.18
N TRP A 170 -8.73 -3.63 17.02
CA TRP A 170 -8.00 -4.89 16.79
C TRP A 170 -6.92 -5.11 17.86
N ALA A 171 -6.07 -4.11 18.11
CA ALA A 171 -5.00 -4.21 19.11
C ALA A 171 -5.52 -4.41 20.55
N LYS A 172 -6.73 -3.93 20.85
CA LYS A 172 -7.40 -4.10 22.15
C LYS A 172 -8.17 -5.42 22.26
N GLN A 173 -8.28 -6.20 21.17
CA GLN A 173 -9.06 -7.45 21.09
C GLN A 173 -10.55 -7.26 21.42
N ASP A 174 -11.12 -6.09 21.11
CA ASP A 174 -12.56 -5.84 21.26
C ASP A 174 -13.30 -6.29 19.99
N THR A 175 -13.64 -7.58 19.95
CA THR A 175 -14.22 -8.23 18.78
C THR A 175 -15.55 -7.63 18.35
N LYS A 176 -16.38 -7.20 19.31
CA LYS A 176 -17.70 -6.65 19.01
C LYS A 176 -17.59 -5.32 18.26
N THR A 177 -16.80 -4.39 18.79
CA THR A 177 -16.59 -3.10 18.13
C THR A 177 -15.83 -3.27 16.81
N LEU A 178 -14.93 -4.25 16.73
CA LEU A 178 -14.21 -4.55 15.50
C LEU A 178 -15.15 -4.96 14.36
N GLU A 179 -16.07 -5.89 14.63
CA GLU A 179 -17.08 -6.35 13.67
C GLU A 179 -17.99 -5.20 13.20
N GLU A 180 -18.39 -4.31 14.12
CA GLU A 180 -19.22 -3.15 13.80
C GLU A 180 -18.49 -2.16 12.86
N ILE A 181 -17.21 -1.85 13.14
CA ILE A 181 -16.40 -0.93 12.32
C ILE A 181 -16.11 -1.56 10.96
N ASP A 182 -15.68 -2.82 10.92
CA ASP A 182 -15.38 -3.52 9.67
C ASP A 182 -16.62 -3.59 8.78
N ALA A 183 -17.77 -4.03 9.30
CA ALA A 183 -19.02 -4.08 8.53
C ALA A 183 -19.40 -2.71 7.94
N GLY A 184 -19.11 -1.62 8.65
CA GLY A 184 -19.27 -0.24 8.16
C GLY A 184 -18.31 0.11 7.03
N LEU A 185 -17.06 -0.33 7.11
CA LEU A 185 -16.00 -0.07 6.13
C LEU A 185 -16.10 -0.95 4.87
N GLN A 186 -16.63 -2.17 4.96
CA GLN A 186 -16.67 -3.14 3.85
C GLN A 186 -17.32 -2.58 2.57
N SER A 187 -18.38 -1.77 2.70
CA SER A 187 -19.03 -1.15 1.54
C SER A 187 -18.13 -0.08 0.90
N LEU A 188 -17.37 0.65 1.71
CA LEU A 188 -16.43 1.65 1.25
C LEU A 188 -15.20 1.01 0.60
N HIS A 189 -14.65 -0.06 1.20
CA HIS A 189 -13.57 -0.86 0.62
C HIS A 189 -13.93 -1.28 -0.81
N LYS A 190 -15.07 -1.95 -0.99
CA LYS A 190 -15.54 -2.40 -2.31
C LYS A 190 -15.72 -1.25 -3.29
N ALA A 191 -16.29 -0.13 -2.85
CA ALA A 191 -16.49 1.03 -3.70
C ALA A 191 -15.17 1.68 -4.16
N MET A 192 -14.11 1.65 -3.36
CA MET A 192 -12.79 2.18 -3.76
C MET A 192 -12.14 1.39 -4.91
N PHE A 193 -12.66 0.20 -5.22
CA PHE A 193 -12.17 -0.68 -6.27
C PHE A 193 -13.27 -1.11 -7.26
N CYS A 194 -14.41 -0.42 -7.31
CA CYS A 194 -15.46 -0.68 -8.33
C CYS A 194 -14.96 -0.41 -9.76
N GLU A 195 -13.93 0.44 -9.88
CA GLU A 195 -13.05 0.57 -11.03
C GLU A 195 -11.59 0.54 -10.58
N THR A 196 -10.66 0.52 -11.55
CA THR A 196 -9.22 0.47 -11.25
C THR A 196 -8.79 1.66 -10.40
N SER A 197 -8.29 1.38 -9.18
CA SER A 197 -7.63 2.38 -8.34
C SER A 197 -6.45 3.03 -9.09
N PRO A 198 -6.29 4.38 -9.03
CA PRO A 198 -6.89 5.29 -8.05
C PRO A 198 -8.20 6.00 -8.49
N GLY A 199 -8.90 5.53 -9.53
CA GLY A 199 -10.08 6.24 -10.05
C GLY A 199 -11.16 6.53 -9.01
N PRO A 200 -11.73 5.49 -8.37
CA PRO A 200 -12.79 5.68 -7.37
C PRO A 200 -12.39 6.56 -6.18
N VAL A 201 -11.20 6.34 -5.62
CA VAL A 201 -10.71 7.13 -4.48
C VAL A 201 -10.44 8.59 -4.83
N LYS A 202 -9.99 8.87 -6.05
CA LYS A 202 -9.77 10.26 -6.50
C LYS A 202 -11.09 11.01 -6.68
N PHE A 203 -12.10 10.34 -7.23
CA PHE A 203 -13.44 10.89 -7.28
C PHE A 203 -14.00 11.14 -5.87
N ALA A 204 -13.86 10.18 -4.96
CA ALA A 204 -14.28 10.34 -3.57
C ALA A 204 -13.61 11.54 -2.86
N LEU A 205 -12.30 11.72 -3.03
CA LEU A 205 -11.58 12.89 -2.51
C LEU A 205 -12.07 14.22 -3.09
N SER A 206 -12.55 14.22 -4.33
CA SER A 206 -13.13 15.42 -4.94
C SER A 206 -14.47 15.82 -4.30
N LEU A 207 -15.28 14.84 -3.88
CA LEU A 207 -16.52 15.09 -3.13
C LEU A 207 -16.25 15.68 -1.73
N LEU A 208 -15.08 15.37 -1.15
CA LEU A 208 -14.60 15.95 0.11
C LEU A 208 -13.90 17.32 -0.09
N GLY A 209 -13.78 17.80 -1.32
CA GLY A 209 -13.15 19.08 -1.63
C GLY A 209 -11.62 19.08 -1.51
N HIS A 210 -10.97 17.91 -1.53
CA HIS A 210 -9.52 17.79 -1.37
C HIS A 210 -8.72 17.90 -2.69
N CYS A 211 -9.32 17.51 -3.81
CA CYS A 211 -8.68 17.62 -5.14
C CYS A 211 -9.72 17.61 -6.28
N SER A 212 -9.29 17.81 -7.53
CA SER A 212 -10.13 17.51 -8.69
C SER A 212 -10.20 16.00 -8.95
N PRO A 213 -11.25 15.48 -9.61
CA PRO A 213 -11.33 14.07 -10.00
C PRO A 213 -10.42 13.73 -11.21
N ASP A 214 -9.84 14.74 -11.87
CA ASP A 214 -9.10 14.57 -13.12
C ASP A 214 -7.89 13.67 -12.96
N MET A 215 -7.64 12.79 -13.93
CA MET A 215 -6.45 11.93 -13.95
C MET A 215 -5.64 12.13 -15.22
N ARG A 216 -4.35 11.77 -15.13
CA ARG A 216 -3.48 11.76 -16.30
C ARG A 216 -3.73 10.49 -17.09
N LEU A 217 -3.93 10.64 -18.41
CA LEU A 217 -4.03 9.50 -19.32
C LEU A 217 -2.84 8.54 -19.13
N PRO A 218 -3.06 7.22 -19.20
CA PRO A 218 -4.27 6.54 -19.70
C PRO A 218 -5.41 6.40 -18.68
N LEU A 219 -5.27 6.90 -17.45
CA LEU A 219 -6.36 6.94 -16.48
C LEU A 219 -7.33 8.08 -16.83
N VAL A 220 -8.62 7.83 -16.64
CA VAL A 220 -9.72 8.76 -16.86
C VAL A 220 -10.65 8.75 -15.66
N GLU A 221 -11.45 9.79 -15.48
CA GLU A 221 -12.49 9.80 -14.46
C GLU A 221 -13.41 8.58 -14.62
N ILE A 222 -13.86 8.04 -13.48
CA ILE A 222 -14.71 6.85 -13.44
C ILE A 222 -16.07 7.10 -14.11
N ALA A 223 -16.72 6.02 -14.55
CA ALA A 223 -18.05 6.07 -15.16
C ALA A 223 -19.12 6.59 -14.19
N GLU A 224 -20.21 7.16 -14.71
CA GLU A 224 -21.31 7.71 -13.89
C GLU A 224 -21.95 6.67 -12.96
N GLU A 225 -22.07 5.42 -13.42
CA GLU A 225 -22.53 4.29 -12.59
C GLU A 225 -21.60 4.02 -11.40
N SER A 226 -20.29 4.06 -11.63
CA SER A 226 -19.27 3.94 -10.57
C SER A 226 -19.27 5.13 -9.62
N LYS A 227 -19.52 6.35 -10.10
CA LYS A 227 -19.70 7.53 -9.25
C LYS A 227 -20.86 7.35 -8.28
N GLN A 228 -21.96 6.75 -8.73
CA GLN A 228 -23.10 6.48 -7.85
C GLN A 228 -22.75 5.45 -6.76
N ILE A 229 -22.04 4.37 -7.13
CA ILE A 229 -21.54 3.36 -6.16
C ILE A 229 -20.67 4.02 -5.09
N VAL A 230 -19.74 4.90 -5.50
CA VAL A 230 -18.85 5.63 -4.56
C VAL A 230 -19.65 6.55 -3.65
N LYS A 231 -20.59 7.35 -4.19
CA LYS A 231 -21.43 8.26 -3.38
C LYS A 231 -22.23 7.49 -2.34
N ASP A 232 -22.90 6.42 -2.75
CA ASP A 232 -23.75 5.62 -1.85
C ASP A 232 -22.92 5.02 -0.71
N ALA A 233 -21.72 4.51 -1.01
CA ALA A 233 -20.81 4.00 0.01
C ALA A 233 -20.32 5.09 0.96
N MET A 234 -19.98 6.28 0.46
CA MET A 234 -19.56 7.41 1.29
C MET A 234 -20.68 7.96 2.19
N ILE A 235 -21.93 7.99 1.70
CA ILE A 235 -23.11 8.36 2.49
C ILE A 235 -23.33 7.32 3.59
N LYS A 236 -23.26 6.03 3.26
CA LYS A 236 -23.39 4.93 4.22
C LYS A 236 -22.31 4.98 5.31
N ALA A 237 -21.09 5.35 4.95
CA ALA A 237 -19.98 5.54 5.87
C ALA A 237 -20.03 6.89 6.64
N GLY A 238 -21.04 7.73 6.39
CA GLY A 238 -21.21 9.01 7.08
C GLY A 238 -20.19 10.09 6.70
N LEU A 239 -19.50 9.94 5.55
CA LEU A 239 -18.47 10.87 5.10
C LEU A 239 -19.05 12.09 4.38
N ILE A 240 -20.20 11.93 3.73
CA ILE A 240 -20.93 12.99 3.03
C ILE A 240 -22.44 12.86 3.29
N SER A 241 -23.17 13.95 3.09
CA SER A 241 -24.64 13.96 3.16
C SER A 241 -25.27 13.49 1.83
N LYS A 242 -26.55 13.11 1.87
CA LYS A 242 -27.36 12.81 0.68
C LYS A 242 -27.57 14.03 -0.20
#